data_AF-A0A2V5KY40-F1
#
_entry.id   AF-A0A2V5KY40-F1
#
_cell.length_a   1.000
_cell.length_b   1.000
_cell.length_c   1.000
_cell.angle_alpha   90.00
_cell.angle_beta   90.00
_cell.angle_gamma   90.00
#
_symmetry.space_group_name_H-M   'P 1'
#
loop_
_entity.id
_entity.type
_entity.pdbx_description
1 polymer ?
#
loop_
_entity_poly.entity_id
_entity_poly.type
_entity_poly.pdbx_seq_one_letter_code
_entity_poly.pdbx_strand_id
1 'polypeptide(L)' 'MDVIPIESKQVGYVEYDRERSCMIAHFTTGEVRIYPVSWEEYSVLGASSNKYDCFVKMTSGRSVQQTADLTFRTEADLS' A
#
# COMPACT_ATOMS: atom_id res chain seq x y z
N MET A 1 13.11 -4.85 0.27
CA MET A 1 11.78 -4.23 0.16
C MET A 1 11.28 -4.52 -1.25
N ASP A 2 10.18 -5.27 -1.38
CA ASP A 2 9.57 -5.56 -2.68
C ASP A 2 8.48 -4.53 -2.94
N VAL A 3 8.70 -3.66 -3.92
CA VAL A 3 7.78 -2.59 -4.31
C VAL A 3 7.19 -2.93 -5.68
N ILE A 4 5.86 -2.87 -5.80
CA ILE A 4 5.14 -3.10 -7.05
C ILE A 4 4.44 -1.80 -7.47
N PRO A 5 4.83 -1.18 -8.60
CA PRO A 5 4.09 -0.06 -9.16
C PRO A 5 2.74 -0.55 -9.70
N ILE A 6 1.64 0.15 -9.37
CA ILE A 6 0.29 -0.23 -9.80
C ILE A 6 -0.12 0.47 -11.11
N GLU A 7 0.70 1.40 -11.62
CA GLU A 7 0.48 2.17 -12.87
C GLU A 7 -0.97 2.66 -13.04
N SER A 8 -1.60 3.04 -11.93
CA SER A 8 -2.99 3.50 -11.88
C SER A 8 -3.05 4.97 -11.50
N LYS A 9 -4.11 5.65 -11.93
CA LYS A 9 -4.37 7.05 -11.56
C LYS A 9 -4.65 7.22 -10.07
N GLN A 10 -5.08 6.16 -9.39
CA GLN A 10 -5.51 6.20 -7.99
C GLN A 10 -4.46 5.62 -7.03
N VAL A 11 -3.76 4.57 -7.45
CA VAL A 11 -2.72 3.90 -6.65
C VAL A 11 -1.39 4.04 -7.36
N GLY A 12 -0.41 4.64 -6.70
CA GLY A 12 0.93 4.81 -7.27
C GLY A 12 1.68 3.49 -7.23
N TYR A 13 1.90 2.98 -6.02
CA TYR A 13 2.62 1.73 -5.78
C TYR A 13 2.15 1.07 -4.49
N VAL A 14 2.51 -0.20 -4.35
CA VAL A 14 2.38 -0.94 -3.11
C VAL A 14 3.74 -1.48 -2.70
N GLU A 15 3.92 -1.68 -1.41
CA GLU A 15 5.09 -2.32 -0.84
C GLU A 15 4.65 -3.41 0.12
N TYR A 16 5.52 -4.41 0.31
CA TYR A 16 5.26 -5.49 1.27
C TYR A 16 6.20 -5.38 2.47
N ASP A 17 5.60 -5.24 3.64
CA ASP A 17 6.28 -5.33 4.92
C ASP A 17 6.32 -6.80 5.36
N ARG A 18 7.52 -7.40 5.29
CA ARG A 18 7.74 -8.80 5.68
C ARG A 18 7.69 -9.01 7.19
N GLU A 19 8.02 -7.99 7.98
CA GLU A 19 8.01 -8.10 9.45
C GLU A 19 6.58 -8.12 9.97
N ARG A 20 5.72 -7.29 9.40
CA ARG A 20 4.30 -7.19 9.77
C ARG A 20 3.40 -8.11 8.96
N SER A 21 3.93 -8.74 7.92
CA SER A 21 3.17 -9.55 6.94
C SER A 21 1.95 -8.80 6.42
N CYS A 22 2.19 -7.59 5.91
CA CYS A 22 1.13 -6.74 5.39
C CYS A 22 1.59 -5.99 4.14
N MET A 23 0.62 -5.62 3.31
CA MET A 23 0.82 -4.78 2.15
C MET A 23 0.49 -3.33 2.52
N ILE A 24 1.39 -2.42 2.18
CA ILE A 24 1.20 -0.98 2.36
C ILE A 24 0.96 -0.39 0.98
N ALA A 25 -0.20 0.24 0.79
CA ALA A 25 -0.61 0.84 -0.47
C ALA A 25 -0.47 2.35 -0.41
N HIS A 26 0.28 2.90 -1.36
CA HIS A 26 0.54 4.33 -1.51
C HIS A 26 -0.33 4.89 -2.63
N PHE A 27 -1.31 5.71 -2.26
CA PHE A 27 -2.24 6.33 -3.19
C PHE A 27 -1.66 7.61 -3.76
N THR A 28 -2.07 7.96 -4.98
CA THR A 28 -1.63 9.20 -5.65
C THR A 28 -2.10 10.46 -4.93
N THR A 29 -3.09 10.33 -4.03
CA THR A 29 -3.58 11.39 -3.14
C THR A 29 -2.64 11.68 -1.95
N GLY A 30 -1.60 10.86 -1.75
CA GLY A 30 -0.75 10.89 -0.55
C GLY A 30 -1.31 10.08 0.63
N GLU A 31 -2.48 9.44 0.47
CA GLU A 31 -3.01 8.52 1.46
C GLU A 31 -2.22 7.21 1.47
N VAL A 32 -1.99 6.67 2.67
CA VAL A 32 -1.37 5.36 2.86
C VAL A 32 -2.37 4.45 3.57
N ARG A 33 -2.54 3.23 3.05
CA ARG A 33 -3.40 2.21 3.66
C ARG A 33 -2.66 0.92 3.87
N ILE A 34 -2.90 0.27 5.00
CA ILE A 34 -2.32 -1.02 5.33
C ILE A 34 -3.39 -2.10 5.19
N TYR A 35 -3.03 -3.16 4.47
CA TYR A 35 -3.87 -4.32 4.23
C TYR A 35 -3.17 -5.57 4.79
N PRO A 36 -3.83 -6.35 5.67
CA PRO A 36 -3.31 -7.64 6.09
C PRO A 36 -3.40 -8.61 4.90
N VAL A 37 -2.27 -8.80 4.24
CA VAL A 37 -2.11 -9.58 3.00
C VAL A 37 -0.87 -10.43 3.20
N SER A 38 -0.96 -11.72 2.88
CA SER A 38 0.20 -12.62 3.00
C SER A 38 1.17 -12.44 1.83
N TRP A 39 2.38 -12.97 1.97
CA TRP A 39 3.40 -12.91 0.91
C TRP A 39 2.94 -13.63 -0.37
N GLU A 40 2.20 -14.73 -0.24
CA GLU A 40 1.65 -15.48 -1.37
C GLU A 40 0.64 -14.63 -2.15
N GLU A 41 -0.26 -13.95 -1.45
CA GLU A 41 -1.22 -13.02 -2.05
C GLU A 41 -0.49 -11.86 -2.72
N TYR A 42 0.50 -11.27 -2.06
CA TYR A 42 1.33 -10.21 -2.64
C TYR A 42 2.08 -10.67 -3.91
N SER A 43 2.54 -11.92 -3.94
CA SER A 43 3.20 -12.50 -5.11
C SER A 43 2.25 -12.62 -6.30
N VAL A 44 0.97 -12.96 -6.06
CA VAL A 44 -0.07 -12.98 -7.09
C VAL A 44 -0.29 -11.60 -7.70
N LEU A 45 -0.26 -10.54 -6.87
CA LEU A 45 -0.36 -9.16 -7.34
C LEU A 45 0.80 -8.80 -8.28
N GLY A 46 2.03 -9.20 -7.95
CA GLY A 46 3.21 -8.97 -8.78
C GLY A 46 3.13 -9.67 -10.14
N ALA A 47 2.66 -10.93 -10.14
CA ALA A 47 2.49 -11.74 -11.34
C ALA A 47 1.29 -11.32 -12.22
N SER A 48 0.36 -10.52 -11.70
CA SER A 48 -0.81 -10.08 -12.45
C SER A 48 -0.44 -9.13 -13.58
N SER A 49 -1.02 -9.36 -14.77
CA SER A 49 -0.96 -8.45 -15.92
C SER A 49 -1.74 -7.15 -15.67
N ASN A 50 -2.76 -7.19 -14.81
CA ASN A 50 -3.52 -6.01 -14.38
C ASN A 50 -3.44 -5.89 -12.86
N LYS A 51 -2.44 -5.13 -12.41
CA LYS A 51 -2.12 -4.95 -10.99
C LYS A 51 -3.22 -4.21 -10.25
N TYR A 52 -3.83 -3.22 -10.90
CA TYR A 52 -4.93 -2.45 -10.29
C TYR A 52 -6.18 -3.31 -10.05
N ASP A 53 -6.64 -4.08 -11.04
CA ASP A 53 -7.80 -4.97 -10.87
C ASP A 53 -7.54 -6.02 -9.78
N CYS A 54 -6.35 -6.62 -9.77
CA CYS A 54 -5.96 -7.59 -8.75
C CYS A 54 -5.90 -6.95 -7.36
N PHE A 55 -5.30 -5.76 -7.23
CA PHE A 55 -5.28 -4.99 -5.99
C PHE A 55 -6.70 -4.71 -5.48
N VAL A 56 -7.60 -4.21 -6.34
CA VAL A 56 -8.98 -3.93 -5.97
C VAL A 56 -9.69 -5.19 -5.51
N LYS A 57 -9.57 -6.31 -6.23
CA LYS A 57 -10.19 -7.59 -5.82
C LYS A 57 -9.66 -8.11 -4.49
N MET A 58 -8.36 -8.00 -4.26
CA MET A 58 -7.72 -8.46 -3.04
C MET A 58 -8.11 -7.62 -1.82
N THR A 59 -8.28 -6.32 -2.02
CA THR A 59 -8.61 -5.35 -0.96
C THR A 59 -10.12 -5.16 -0.76
N SER A 60 -10.94 -5.50 -1.75
CA SER A 60 -12.40 -5.44 -1.68
C SER A 60 -12.91 -6.41 -0.61
N GLY A 61 -13.47 -5.85 0.47
CA GLY A 61 -14.01 -6.62 1.59
C GLY A 61 -13.02 -6.87 2.74
N ARG A 62 -11.78 -6.34 2.68
CA ARG A 62 -10.87 -6.36 3.83
C ARG A 62 -11.04 -5.11 4.69
N SER A 63 -11.00 -5.31 6.00
CA SER A 63 -10.92 -4.21 6.97
C SER A 63 -9.62 -3.45 6.74
N VAL A 64 -9.74 -2.21 6.27
CA VAL A 64 -8.60 -1.30 6.08
C VAL A 64 -8.15 -0.80 7.44
N GLN A 65 -6.89 -1.04 7.81
CA GLN A 65 -6.28 -0.27 8.87
C GLN A 65 -5.73 1.01 8.25
N GLN A 66 -6.50 2.09 8.41
CA GLN A 66 -6.06 3.42 8.04
C GLN A 66 -4.99 3.83 9.05
N THR A 67 -3.78 4.10 8.58
CA THR A 67 -2.74 4.69 9.44
C THR A 67 -3.15 6.12 9.73
N ALA A 68 -3.83 6.33 10.85
CA ALA A 68 -4.26 7.65 11.31
C ALA A 68 -3.10 8.54 11.77
N ASP A 69 -1.84 8.11 11.65
CA ASP A 69 -0.70 8.83 12.21
C ASP A 69 0.48 8.83 11.25
N LEU A 70 0.49 9.81 10.35
CA LEU A 70 1.68 10.41 9.77
C LEU A 70 1.35 11.87 9.50
N THR A 71 1.00 12.55 10.60
CA THR A 71 0.97 14.01 10.63
C THR A 71 2.43 14.43 10.52
N PHE A 72 2.84 14.90 9.36
CA PHE A 72 4.13 15.56 9.17
C PHE A 72 4.18 16.78 10.11
N ARG A 73 4.68 16.57 11.33
CA ARG A 73 5.15 17.66 12.18
C ARG A 73 6.45 18.17 11.55
N THR A 74 6.29 19.07 10.60
CA THR A 74 7.35 20.00 10.21
C THR A 74 7.58 20.93 11.41
N GLU A 75 8.35 20.47 12.38
CA GLU A 75 8.97 21.37 13.36
C GLU A 75 10.21 21.95 12.67
N ALA A 76 9.96 23.00 11.90
CA ALA A 76 10.98 23.97 11.56
C ALA A 76 11.33 24.73 12.85
N ASP A 77 12.28 24.21 13.62
CA ASP A 77 12.94 24.97 14.68
C ASP A 77 14.28 25.47 14.12
N LEU A 78 14.24 26.68 13.59
CA LEU A 78 15.41 27.52 13.39
C LEU A 78 15.70 28.21 14.73
N SER A 79 16.81 27.85 15.37
CA SER A 79 17.49 28.68 16.36
C SER A 79 18.99 28.44 16.31
#